data_AF-A0A693C7L0-F1
#
_entry.id   AF-A0A693C7L0-F1
#
_cell.length_a   1.000
_cell.length_b   1.000
_cell.length_c   1.000
_cell.angle_alpha   90.00
_cell.angle_beta   90.00
_cell.angle_gamma   90.00
#
_symmetry.space_group_name_H-M   'P 1'
#
loop_
_entity.id
_entity.type
_entity.pdbx_description
1 polymer ?
#
loop_
_entity_poly.entity_id
_entity_poly.type
_entity_poly.pdbx_seq_one_letter_code
_entity_poly.pdbx_strand_id
1 'polypeptide(L)'
;MKKVLLSSLVAVSLLSTGLFAKEYTLDKAHTDVGFKIKHLQISNVKGNFKDYSAVIDFDPASAEFKKLDVTIKIASVNTENQTRDNHLQQDDFFKA
;
A
#
# COMPACT_ATOMS: atom_id res chain seq x y z
N MET A 1 6.96 -61.04 5.95
CA MET A 1 7.88 -59.95 5.56
C MET A 1 7.04 -58.70 5.29
N LYS A 2 6.91 -57.83 6.31
CA LYS A 2 5.89 -56.76 6.41
C LYS A 2 6.54 -55.37 6.44
N LYS A 3 7.51 -55.09 5.57
CA LYS A 3 8.37 -53.88 5.66
C LYS A 3 8.34 -52.95 4.43
N VAL A 4 7.31 -53.01 3.59
CA VAL A 4 7.26 -52.20 2.35
C VAL A 4 6.16 -51.12 2.35
N LEU A 5 5.43 -50.95 3.46
CA LEU A 5 4.31 -49.99 3.53
C LEU A 5 4.66 -48.64 4.18
N LEU A 6 5.87 -48.45 4.72
CA LEU A 6 6.23 -47.22 5.45
C LEU A 6 6.96 -46.16 4.61
N SER A 7 7.47 -46.49 3.43
CA SER A 7 8.30 -45.57 2.62
C SER A 7 7.49 -44.58 1.79
N SER A 8 6.19 -44.81 1.59
CA SER A 8 5.34 -43.95 0.74
C SER A 8 4.78 -42.72 1.47
N LEU A 9 4.83 -42.70 2.82
CA LEU A 9 4.20 -41.64 3.61
C LEU A 9 5.12 -40.43 3.85
N VAL A 10 6.44 -40.60 3.70
CA VAL A 10 7.43 -39.54 3.97
C VAL A 10 7.67 -38.62 2.77
N ALA A 11 7.34 -39.08 1.55
CA ALA A 11 7.57 -38.29 0.33
C ALA A 11 6.49 -37.22 0.06
N VAL A 12 5.35 -37.25 0.75
CA VAL A 12 4.22 -36.32 0.51
C VAL A 12 4.26 -35.09 1.42
N SER A 13 5.08 -35.08 2.48
CA SER A 13 5.10 -34.00 3.47
C SER A 13 6.00 -32.81 3.12
N LEU A 14 6.64 -32.79 1.94
CA LEU A 14 7.60 -31.74 1.55
C LEU A 14 7.05 -30.72 0.53
N LEU A 15 5.80 -30.85 0.07
CA LEU A 15 5.22 -29.92 -0.94
C LEU A 15 4.33 -28.81 -0.37
N SER A 16 4.19 -28.68 0.95
CA SER A 16 3.41 -27.60 1.56
C SER A 16 4.31 -26.45 2.04
N THR A 17 5.15 -25.90 1.16
CA THR A 17 5.62 -24.52 1.37
C THR A 17 4.43 -23.62 1.06
N GLY A 18 3.66 -23.28 2.10
CA GLY A 18 2.55 -22.37 1.99
C GLY A 18 3.00 -21.07 1.31
N LEU A 19 2.28 -20.66 0.27
CA LEU A 19 2.27 -19.27 -0.16
C LEU A 19 1.78 -18.45 1.04
N PHE A 20 2.69 -17.83 1.79
CA PHE A 20 2.35 -16.91 2.89
C PHE A 20 2.17 -15.46 2.40
N ALA A 21 1.76 -15.30 1.14
CA ALA A 21 1.24 -14.03 0.66
C ALA A 21 -0.12 -13.78 1.32
N LYS A 22 -0.14 -12.94 2.35
CA LYS A 22 -1.40 -12.45 2.94
C LYS A 22 -1.72 -11.13 2.27
N GLU A 23 -2.88 -11.07 1.62
CA GLU A 23 -3.41 -9.79 1.12
C GLU A 23 -3.83 -8.93 2.32
N TYR A 24 -3.25 -7.73 2.42
CA TYR A 24 -3.62 -6.73 3.42
C TYR A 24 -4.53 -5.70 2.76
N THR A 25 -5.67 -5.45 3.41
CA THR A 25 -6.55 -4.33 3.07
C THR A 25 -6.17 -3.14 3.94
N LEU A 26 -6.05 -1.95 3.34
CA LEU A 26 -5.76 -0.73 4.10
C LEU A 26 -6.97 -0.30 4.90
N ASP A 27 -6.70 0.03 6.16
CA ASP A 27 -7.63 0.79 6.97
C ASP A 27 -7.48 2.28 6.67
N LYS A 28 -8.46 2.85 5.96
CA LYS A 28 -8.45 4.27 5.58
C LYS A 28 -8.50 5.21 6.79
N ALA A 29 -9.05 4.80 7.93
CA ALA A 29 -9.16 5.67 9.11
C ALA A 29 -7.80 5.88 9.82
N HIS A 30 -6.86 4.96 9.61
CA HIS A 30 -5.53 4.98 10.25
C HIS A 30 -4.39 5.07 9.23
N THR A 31 -4.71 5.38 7.97
CA THR A 31 -3.73 5.61 6.90
C THR A 31 -3.77 7.07 6.49
N ASP A 32 -2.63 7.63 6.07
CA ASP A 32 -2.56 8.97 5.50
C ASP A 32 -1.54 8.98 4.35
N VAL A 33 -1.91 9.61 3.24
CA VAL A 33 -1.00 9.91 2.13
C VAL A 33 -0.69 11.40 2.17
N GLY A 34 0.24 11.76 3.05
CA GLY A 34 0.62 13.14 3.33
C GLY A 34 1.79 13.65 2.48
N PHE A 35 1.76 14.94 2.15
CA PHE A 35 2.85 15.66 1.50
C PHE A 35 3.16 16.98 2.22
N LYS A 36 4.38 17.48 2.01
CA LYS A 36 4.81 18.80 2.48
C LYS A 36 5.66 19.49 1.43
N ILE A 37 5.42 20.77 1.24
CA ILE A 37 6.20 21.61 0.32
C ILE A 37 6.51 22.96 0.96
N LYS A 38 7.72 23.47 0.72
CA LYS A 38 8.13 24.79 1.18
C LYS A 38 7.35 25.87 0.43
N HIS A 39 6.88 26.87 1.15
CA HIS A 39 6.22 28.05 0.63
C HIS A 39 7.08 29.27 0.95
N LEU A 40 7.68 29.84 -0.11
CA LEU A 40 8.57 31.01 -0.06
C LEU A 40 9.71 30.88 0.98
N GLN A 41 10.24 29.67 1.18
CA GLN A 41 11.32 29.33 2.13
C GLN A 41 11.01 29.56 3.63
N ILE A 42 9.84 30.09 3.98
CA ILE A 42 9.50 30.47 5.36
C ILE A 42 8.58 29.44 6.02
N SER A 43 7.56 28.98 5.29
CA SER A 43 6.55 28.06 5.82
C SER A 43 6.48 26.77 5.02
N ASN A 44 5.86 25.74 5.60
CA ASN A 44 5.53 24.51 4.88
C ASN A 44 4.02 24.44 4.68
N VAL A 45 3.61 24.26 3.44
CA VAL A 45 2.25 23.80 3.13
C VAL A 45 2.23 22.30 3.36
N LYS A 46 1.37 21.87 4.27
CA LYS A 46 1.05 20.46 4.49
C LYS A 46 -0.23 20.15 3.73
N GLY A 47 -0.29 18.97 3.13
CA GLY A 47 -1.54 18.46 2.58
C GLY A 47 -1.57 16.94 2.58
N ASN A 48 -2.71 16.40 2.25
CA ASN A 48 -2.92 14.96 2.07
C ASN A 48 -3.92 14.71 0.94
N PHE A 49 -4.05 13.44 0.56
CA PHE A 49 -5.12 12.98 -0.32
C PHE A 49 -6.13 12.20 0.52
N LYS A 50 -7.41 12.57 0.45
CA LYS A 50 -8.47 11.93 1.26
C LYS A 50 -9.00 10.63 0.66
N ASP A 51 -8.82 10.43 -0.65
CA ASP A 51 -9.31 9.25 -1.36
C ASP A 51 -8.18 8.53 -2.09
N TYR A 52 -7.86 7.35 -1.58
CA TYR A 52 -6.85 6.46 -2.11
C TYR A 52 -7.23 5.01 -1.79
N SER A 53 -6.60 4.07 -2.49
CA SER A 53 -6.70 2.63 -2.28
C SER A 53 -5.33 2.00 -2.53
N ALA A 54 -5.11 0.79 -2.04
CA ALA A 54 -3.87 0.08 -2.29
C ALA A 54 -4.08 -1.44 -2.22
N VAL A 55 -3.17 -2.15 -2.85
CA VAL A 55 -3.01 -3.61 -2.78
C VAL A 55 -1.67 -3.86 -2.13
N ILE A 56 -1.68 -4.55 -0.99
CA ILE A 56 -0.50 -4.81 -0.19
C ILE A 56 -0.36 -6.31 0.01
N ASP A 57 0.78 -6.86 -0.39
CA ASP A 57 1.21 -8.22 -0.08
C ASP A 57 2.53 -8.15 0.69
N PHE A 58 2.48 -8.60 1.94
CA PHE A 58 3.57 -8.52 2.88
C PHE A 58 3.73 -9.87 3.59
N ASP A 59 4.96 -10.35 3.70
CA ASP A 59 5.29 -11.56 4.45
C ASP A 59 5.83 -11.16 5.84
N PRO A 60 5.08 -11.39 6.93
CA PRO A 60 5.52 -11.07 8.28
C PRO A 60 6.68 -11.93 8.78
N ALA A 61 6.85 -13.14 8.24
CA ALA A 61 7.88 -14.06 8.70
C ALA A 61 9.26 -13.64 8.18
N SER A 62 9.34 -13.17 6.94
CA SER A 62 10.57 -12.64 6.34
C SER A 62 10.72 -11.13 6.47
N ALA A 63 9.66 -10.42 6.90
CA ALA A 63 9.57 -8.96 6.93
C ALA A 63 9.79 -8.31 5.54
N GLU A 64 9.30 -8.96 4.48
CA GLU A 64 9.47 -8.48 3.10
C GLU A 64 8.13 -8.10 2.45
N PHE A 65 8.14 -7.01 1.70
CA PHE A 65 7.05 -6.69 0.78
C PHE A 65 7.17 -7.52 -0.49
N LYS A 66 6.10 -8.23 -0.84
CA LYS A 66 5.99 -8.95 -2.11
C LYS A 66 5.28 -8.11 -3.18
N LYS A 67 4.35 -7.24 -2.77
CA LYS A 67 3.66 -6.27 -3.64
C LYS A 67 3.18 -5.07 -2.84
N LEU A 68 3.28 -3.88 -3.43
CA LEU A 68 2.69 -2.65 -2.90
C LEU A 68 2.30 -1.74 -4.06
N ASP A 69 1.01 -1.69 -4.37
CA ASP A 69 0.46 -0.80 -5.40
C ASP A 69 -0.54 0.16 -4.77
N VAL A 70 -0.34 1.47 -4.91
CA VAL A 70 -1.23 2.51 -4.37
C VAL A 70 -1.84 3.31 -5.51
N THR A 71 -3.16 3.52 -5.47
CA THR A 71 -3.90 4.41 -6.38
C THR A 71 -4.48 5.58 -5.58
N ILE A 72 -4.19 6.80 -6.03
CA ILE A 72 -4.61 8.04 -5.37
C ILE A 72 -5.52 8.82 -6.31
N LYS A 73 -6.67 9.28 -5.82
CA LYS A 73 -7.54 10.18 -6.58
C LYS A 73 -7.10 11.62 -6.35
N ILE A 74 -6.52 12.25 -7.38
CA ILE A 74 -5.98 13.61 -7.28
C ILE A 74 -7.01 14.65 -6.85
N ALA A 75 -8.26 14.54 -7.32
CA ALA A 75 -9.37 15.42 -6.93
C ALA A 75 -9.69 15.40 -5.42
N SER A 76 -9.09 14.48 -4.65
CA SER A 76 -9.20 14.41 -3.18
C SER A 76 -8.08 15.16 -2.44
N VAL A 77 -7.24 15.90 -3.16
CA VAL A 77 -6.19 16.74 -2.57
C VAL A 77 -6.80 17.70 -1.54
N ASN A 78 -6.14 17.78 -0.39
CA ASN A 78 -6.58 18.61 0.71
C ASN A 78 -5.37 19.27 1.34
N THR A 79 -5.37 20.59 1.32
CA THR A 79 -4.38 21.41 2.00
C THR A 79 -5.04 22.31 3.06
N GLU A 80 -6.28 21.99 3.45
CA GLU A 80 -7.13 22.81 4.31
C GLU A 80 -7.41 24.21 3.72
N ASN A 81 -7.33 24.35 2.38
CA ASN A 81 -7.60 25.61 1.68
C ASN A 81 -8.26 25.33 0.32
N GLN A 82 -9.57 25.54 0.24
CA GLN A 82 -10.37 25.22 -0.94
C GLN A 82 -9.86 25.87 -2.23
N THR A 83 -9.45 27.14 -2.18
CA THR A 83 -8.97 27.85 -3.37
C THR A 83 -7.68 27.22 -3.90
N ARG A 84 -6.75 26.89 -3.01
CA ARG A 84 -5.51 26.20 -3.38
C ARG A 84 -5.78 24.78 -3.87
N ASP A 85 -6.70 24.06 -3.24
CA ASP A 85 -7.06 22.69 -3.63
C ASP A 85 -7.71 22.66 -5.02
N ASN A 86 -8.50 23.67 -5.38
CA ASN A 86 -9.03 23.84 -6.74
C ASN A 86 -7.92 24.20 -7.74
N HIS A 87 -6.95 25.03 -7.36
CA HIS A 87 -5.83 25.42 -8.21
C HIS A 87 -4.89 24.24 -8.50
N LEU A 88 -4.60 23.40 -7.51
CA LEU A 88 -3.75 22.21 -7.66
C LEU A 88 -4.27 21.22 -8.71
N GLN A 89 -5.56 21.25 -9.04
CA GLN A 89 -6.17 20.37 -10.04
C GLN A 89 -6.00 20.87 -11.48
N GLN A 90 -5.57 22.11 -11.69
CA GLN A 90 -5.47 22.72 -13.01
C GLN A 90 -4.22 22.25 -13.79
N ASP A 91 -4.14 22.65 -15.06
CA ASP A 91 -3.10 22.25 -16.03
C ASP A 91 -1.67 22.64 -15.62
N ASP A 92 -1.51 23.65 -14.77
CA ASP A 92 -0.22 24.10 -14.24
C ASP A 92 0.31 23.24 -13.09
N PHE A 93 -0.51 22.31 -12.57
CA PHE A 93 -0.15 21.38 -11.50
C PHE A 93 -0.46 19.93 -11.88
N PHE A 94 -1.49 19.33 -11.28
CA PHE A 94 -1.73 17.89 -11.43
C PHE A 94 -2.53 17.53 -12.68
N LYS A 95 -3.21 18.50 -13.32
CA LYS A 95 -4.04 18.24 -14.51
C LYS A 95 -5.02 17.09 -14.29
N ALA A 96 -5.83 17.24 -13.24
CA ALA A 96 -6.71 16.20 -12.70
C ALA A 96 -8.05 16.09 -13.45
#